data_AF-A0A2K3J866-F1
#
_entry.id   AF-A0A2K3J866-F1
#
_cell.length_a   1.000
_cell.length_b   1.000
_cell.length_c   1.000
_cell.angle_alpha   90.00
_cell.angle_beta   90.00
_cell.angle_gamma   90.00
#
_symmetry.space_group_name_H-M   'P 1'
#
loop_
_entity.id
_entity.type
_entity.pdbx_description
1 polymer ?
#
loop_
_entity_poly.entity_id
_entity_poly.type
_entity_poly.pdbx_seq_one_letter_code
_entity_poly.pdbx_strand_id
1 'polypeptide(L)'
;MDIIDKIDKQKLLLAGLLIAIGVLGRIILHDFFNGIVNPWEQSGDLGLDVFFVIAAVSIFSGVLLGKFYALIVPIAVIVISDIFYAFVDPVNALIYSTYLFLFTITGYVFIALIGLYTKKKSKLNLTFIPKILGAGILGIIIYDLWTNFGFWLSFSRAFPEYIPPTLGGLATAYSGGIPMMIWHILSGGIVIVIVAAPLLYLKEHKILKTEFVLKPLEKYSIAGATATLMALSVISALI
;
A
#
# COMPACT_ATOMS: atom_id res chain seq x y z
N MET A 1 27.24 23.88 1.41
CA MET A 1 25.76 23.94 1.50
C MET A 1 25.20 23.38 0.21
N ASP A 2 25.52 22.11 -0.09
CA ASP A 2 25.19 21.43 -1.36
C ASP A 2 24.54 20.06 -1.09
N ILE A 3 23.64 20.01 -0.10
CA ILE A 3 22.95 18.77 0.31
C ILE A 3 21.63 18.59 -0.47
N ILE A 4 21.14 19.63 -1.14
CA ILE A 4 19.90 19.55 -1.93
C ILE A 4 20.29 19.34 -3.39
N ASP A 5 20.57 18.08 -3.70
CA ASP A 5 20.60 17.51 -5.05
C ASP A 5 19.47 18.13 -5.89
N LYS A 6 19.78 18.52 -7.13
CA LYS A 6 18.83 19.07 -8.11
C LYS A 6 17.55 18.21 -8.12
N ILE A 7 16.47 18.69 -7.49
CA ILE A 7 15.20 17.96 -7.43
C ILE A 7 14.75 17.76 -8.88
N ASP A 8 14.62 16.50 -9.28
CA ASP A 8 14.11 16.13 -10.59
C ASP A 8 12.62 16.52 -10.64
N LYS A 9 12.33 17.67 -11.26
CA LYS A 9 10.97 18.22 -11.37
C LYS A 9 9.98 17.19 -11.92
N GLN A 10 10.42 16.30 -12.82
CA GLN A 10 9.58 15.26 -13.38
C GLN A 10 9.18 14.22 -12.33
N LYS A 11 10.12 13.80 -11.47
CA LYS A 11 9.83 12.86 -10.37
C LYS A 11 8.92 13.48 -9.32
N LEU A 12 9.11 14.76 -9.01
CA LEU A 12 8.23 15.46 -8.08
C LEU A 12 6.80 15.55 -8.63
N LEU A 13 6.64 15.89 -9.91
CA LEU A 13 5.33 15.91 -10.58
C LEU A 13 4.67 14.53 -10.59
N LEU A 14 5.42 13.49 -10.92
CA LEU A 14 4.91 12.11 -10.91
C LEU A 14 4.54 11.65 -9.49
N ALA A 15 5.31 12.01 -8.48
CA ALA A 15 4.98 11.73 -7.08
C ALA A 15 3.67 12.42 -6.68
N GLY A 16 3.53 13.71 -7.00
CA GLY A 16 2.29 14.46 -6.78
C GLY A 16 1.09 13.85 -7.50
N LEU A 17 1.28 13.40 -8.74
CA LEU A 17 0.23 12.72 -9.52
C LEU A 17 -0.17 11.38 -8.88
N LEU A 18 0.80 10.55 -8.47
CA LEU A 18 0.52 9.27 -7.79
C LEU A 18 -0.21 9.50 -6.46
N ILE A 19 0.19 10.52 -5.69
CA ILE A 19 -0.49 10.88 -4.45
C ILE A 19 -1.92 11.33 -4.73
N ALA A 20 -2.12 12.23 -5.70
CA ALA A 20 -3.45 12.70 -6.08
C ALA A 20 -4.36 11.56 -6.55
N ILE A 21 -3.85 10.67 -7.42
CA ILE A 21 -4.59 9.47 -7.88
C ILE A 21 -4.93 8.56 -6.70
N GLY A 22 -3.98 8.32 -5.79
CA GLY A 22 -4.20 7.47 -4.62
C GLY A 22 -5.27 8.02 -3.70
N VAL A 23 -5.18 9.31 -3.36
CA VAL A 23 -6.13 10.00 -2.47
C VAL A 23 -7.51 10.12 -3.11
N LEU A 24 -7.60 10.70 -4.31
CA LEU A 24 -8.87 10.90 -5.00
C LEU A 24 -9.50 9.57 -5.40
N GLY A 25 -8.69 8.61 -5.86
CA GLY A 25 -9.17 7.28 -6.21
C GLY A 25 -9.77 6.59 -5.00
N ARG A 26 -9.10 6.62 -3.83
CA ARG A 26 -9.67 6.10 -2.59
C ARG A 26 -10.97 6.81 -2.22
N ILE A 27 -11.04 8.14 -2.29
CA ILE A 27 -12.22 8.92 -1.87
C ILE A 27 -13.40 8.70 -2.82
N ILE A 28 -13.20 8.85 -4.13
CA ILE A 28 -14.27 8.78 -5.14
C ILE A 28 -14.83 7.36 -5.25
N LEU A 29 -13.96 6.35 -5.15
CA LEU A 29 -14.37 4.96 -5.33
C LEU A 29 -14.91 4.32 -4.05
N HIS A 30 -14.70 4.94 -2.89
CA HIS A 30 -15.10 4.38 -1.59
C HIS A 30 -16.59 4.07 -1.55
N ASP A 31 -17.43 5.07 -1.83
CA ASP A 31 -18.88 4.89 -1.74
C ASP A 31 -19.40 3.92 -2.82
N PHE A 32 -18.77 3.92 -4.00
CA PHE A 32 -19.12 3.01 -5.08
C PHE A 32 -18.87 1.55 -4.68
N PHE A 33 -17.68 1.24 -4.16
CA PHE A 33 -17.33 -0.14 -3.82
C PHE A 33 -17.90 -0.59 -2.47
N ASN A 34 -18.11 0.33 -1.52
CA ASN A 34 -18.84 0.05 -0.28
C ASN A 34 -20.33 -0.20 -0.53
N GLY A 35 -20.90 0.36 -1.60
CA GLY A 35 -22.26 0.05 -2.05
C GLY A 35 -22.41 -1.35 -2.67
N ILE A 36 -21.30 -2.06 -2.93
CA ILE A 36 -21.34 -3.41 -3.49
C ILE A 36 -21.22 -4.44 -2.36
N VAL A 37 -22.32 -5.14 -2.10
CA VAL A 37 -22.38 -6.21 -1.09
C VAL A 37 -21.40 -7.33 -1.47
N ASN A 38 -20.50 -7.67 -0.55
CA ASN A 38 -19.60 -8.81 -0.70
C ASN A 38 -20.40 -10.12 -0.58
N PRO A 39 -20.49 -10.95 -1.65
CA PRO A 39 -21.32 -12.17 -1.65
C PRO A 39 -20.88 -13.24 -0.64
N TRP A 40 -19.68 -13.11 -0.09
CA TRP A 40 -19.03 -14.11 0.76
C TRP A 40 -18.99 -13.71 2.24
N GLU A 41 -19.57 -12.55 2.58
CA GLU A 41 -19.62 -12.04 3.93
C GLU A 41 -21.05 -12.12 4.48
N GLN A 42 -21.21 -12.70 5.67
CA GLN A 42 -22.52 -12.84 6.31
C GLN A 42 -23.06 -11.53 6.89
N SER A 43 -22.22 -10.51 7.08
CA SER A 43 -22.55 -9.21 7.69
C SER A 43 -22.88 -8.10 6.69
N GLY A 44 -22.50 -8.21 5.42
CA GLY A 44 -22.82 -7.20 4.39
C GLY A 44 -22.12 -5.84 4.56
N ASP A 45 -21.13 -5.72 5.45
CA ASP A 45 -20.51 -4.46 5.88
C ASP A 45 -19.06 -4.27 5.39
N LEU A 46 -18.38 -5.31 4.88
CA LEU A 46 -17.09 -5.19 4.20
C LEU A 46 -17.33 -5.03 2.69
N GLY A 47 -17.48 -3.77 2.30
CA GLY A 47 -17.47 -3.33 0.92
C GLY A 47 -16.31 -3.91 0.10
N LEU A 48 -16.49 -3.93 -1.23
CA LEU A 48 -15.37 -4.19 -2.11
C LEU A 48 -14.26 -3.16 -1.81
N ASP A 49 -13.06 -3.67 -1.68
CA ASP A 49 -12.00 -2.91 -1.06
C ASP A 49 -11.41 -1.85 -2.03
N VAL A 50 -11.35 -0.56 -1.63
CA VAL A 50 -10.64 0.49 -2.41
C VAL A 50 -9.13 0.50 -2.20
N PHE A 51 -8.61 -0.32 -1.28
CA PHE A 51 -7.19 -0.43 -0.94
C PHE A 51 -6.32 -0.88 -2.12
N PHE A 52 -6.90 -1.47 -3.19
CA PHE A 52 -6.16 -1.79 -4.42
C PHE A 52 -5.59 -0.55 -5.12
N VAL A 53 -6.25 0.61 -5.02
CA VAL A 53 -5.77 1.87 -5.61
C VAL A 53 -4.44 2.24 -4.95
N ILE A 54 -4.39 2.09 -3.62
CA ILE A 54 -3.22 2.39 -2.80
C ILE A 54 -2.11 1.38 -3.09
N ALA A 55 -2.44 0.09 -3.22
CA ALA A 55 -1.47 -0.93 -3.62
C ALA A 55 -0.83 -0.62 -4.99
N ALA A 56 -1.64 -0.18 -5.96
CA ALA A 56 -1.15 0.20 -7.29
C ALA A 56 -0.21 1.40 -7.22
N VAL A 57 -0.61 2.52 -6.59
CA VAL A 57 0.28 3.69 -6.49
C VAL A 57 1.53 3.39 -5.66
N SER A 58 1.44 2.51 -4.66
CA SER A 58 2.57 2.05 -3.86
C SER A 58 3.59 1.33 -4.73
N ILE A 59 3.20 0.31 -5.50
CA ILE A 59 4.16 -0.42 -6.32
C ILE A 59 4.76 0.45 -7.42
N PHE A 60 3.97 1.33 -8.03
CA PHE A 60 4.47 2.26 -9.04
C PHE A 60 5.38 3.35 -8.46
N SER A 61 5.19 3.77 -7.20
CA SER A 61 6.14 4.68 -6.54
C SER A 61 7.54 4.06 -6.44
N GLY A 62 7.62 2.78 -6.07
CA GLY A 62 8.88 2.05 -6.01
C GLY A 62 9.54 1.86 -7.37
N VAL A 63 8.74 1.58 -8.40
CA VAL A 63 9.25 1.27 -9.74
C VAL A 63 9.63 2.51 -10.54
N LEU A 64 8.85 3.58 -10.45
CA LEU A 64 9.01 4.77 -11.29
C LEU A 64 9.91 5.80 -10.64
N LEU A 65 9.76 6.02 -9.34
CA LEU A 65 10.41 7.12 -8.62
C LEU A 65 11.64 6.64 -7.85
N GLY A 66 11.49 5.50 -7.18
CA GLY A 66 12.50 4.91 -6.30
C GLY A 66 12.89 5.82 -5.13
N LYS A 67 14.05 5.54 -4.51
CA LYS A 67 14.58 6.35 -3.38
C LYS A 67 13.53 6.53 -2.27
N PHE A 68 13.52 7.69 -1.61
CA PHE A 68 12.55 8.03 -0.57
C PHE A 68 11.10 8.09 -1.04
N TYR A 69 10.83 8.22 -2.34
CA TYR A 69 9.46 8.23 -2.86
C TYR A 69 8.74 6.89 -2.65
N ALA A 70 9.50 5.78 -2.55
CA ALA A 70 8.94 4.47 -2.19
C ALA A 70 8.36 4.45 -0.76
N LEU A 71 8.74 5.41 0.10
CA LEU A 71 8.15 5.59 1.43
C LEU A 71 7.11 6.71 1.43
N ILE A 72 7.46 7.87 0.87
CA ILE A 72 6.67 9.09 0.98
C ILE A 72 5.30 8.92 0.30
N VAL A 73 5.25 8.32 -0.89
CA VAL A 73 4.00 8.20 -1.65
C VAL A 73 2.95 7.35 -0.91
N PRO A 74 3.22 6.08 -0.51
CA PRO A 74 2.22 5.29 0.22
C PRO A 74 1.80 5.94 1.54
N ILE A 75 2.76 6.50 2.31
CA ILE A 75 2.47 7.18 3.57
C ILE A 75 1.55 8.39 3.33
N ALA A 76 1.88 9.25 2.37
CA ALA A 76 1.10 10.44 2.08
C ALA A 76 -0.32 10.11 1.63
N VAL A 77 -0.49 9.10 0.77
CA VAL A 77 -1.83 8.68 0.32
C VAL A 77 -2.71 8.27 1.50
N ILE A 78 -2.20 7.41 2.38
CA ILE A 78 -2.94 6.94 3.55
C ILE A 78 -3.24 8.09 4.50
N VAL A 79 -2.22 8.85 4.93
CA VAL A 79 -2.37 9.95 5.88
C VAL A 79 -3.36 11.00 5.38
N ILE A 80 -3.25 11.45 4.13
CA ILE A 80 -4.13 12.49 3.59
C ILE A 80 -5.58 11.98 3.51
N SER A 81 -5.78 10.75 3.02
CA SER A 81 -7.13 10.23 2.87
C SER A 81 -7.78 9.82 4.20
N ASP A 82 -7.02 9.32 5.18
CA ASP A 82 -7.54 9.06 6.53
C ASP A 82 -7.89 10.36 7.26
N ILE A 83 -7.09 11.43 7.10
CA ILE A 83 -7.44 12.75 7.61
C ILE A 83 -8.76 13.24 7.00
N PHE A 84 -8.95 13.06 5.69
CA PHE A 84 -10.21 13.42 5.03
C PHE A 84 -11.39 12.67 5.64
N TYR A 85 -11.30 11.34 5.80
CA TYR A 85 -12.36 10.56 6.44
C TYR A 85 -12.57 10.95 7.91
N ALA A 86 -11.52 11.33 8.63
CA ALA A 86 -11.64 11.84 9.99
C ALA A 86 -12.41 13.17 10.09
N PHE A 87 -12.37 14.00 9.05
CA PHE A 87 -13.19 15.21 8.99
C PHE A 87 -14.64 14.94 8.57
N VAL A 88 -14.85 14.01 7.64
CA VAL A 88 -16.19 13.70 7.09
C VAL A 88 -17.00 12.80 8.03
N ASP A 89 -16.34 11.86 8.71
CA ASP A 89 -16.95 10.94 9.66
C ASP A 89 -16.06 10.78 10.93
N PRO A 90 -16.12 11.78 11.84
CA PRO A 90 -15.23 11.83 13.00
C PRO A 90 -15.45 10.67 13.98
N VAL A 91 -16.66 10.12 14.04
CA VAL A 91 -17.02 9.03 14.97
C VAL A 91 -16.36 7.72 14.51
N ASN A 92 -16.47 7.40 13.22
CA ASN A 92 -15.85 6.20 12.66
C ASN A 92 -14.32 6.32 12.62
N ALA A 93 -13.77 7.50 12.35
CA ALA A 93 -12.32 7.69 12.30
C ALA A 93 -11.61 7.42 13.64
N LEU A 94 -12.22 7.76 14.78
CA LEU A 94 -11.67 7.45 16.11
C LEU A 94 -11.61 5.95 16.41
N ILE A 95 -12.50 5.16 15.80
CA ILE A 95 -12.57 3.70 16.00
C ILE A 95 -11.59 2.99 15.07
N TYR A 96 -11.49 3.42 13.80
CA TYR A 96 -10.66 2.77 12.79
C TYR A 96 -9.17 3.19 12.81
N SER A 97 -8.83 4.41 13.25
CA SER A 97 -7.45 4.92 13.14
C SER A 97 -6.48 4.38 14.21
N THR A 98 -6.97 3.71 15.25
CA THR A 98 -6.17 3.58 16.49
C THR A 98 -5.32 2.32 16.55
N TYR A 99 -5.74 1.23 15.89
CA TYR A 99 -5.12 -0.09 16.10
C TYR A 99 -4.38 -0.66 14.88
N LEU A 100 -4.86 -0.40 13.67
CA LEU A 100 -4.31 -0.98 12.43
C LEU A 100 -3.50 0.00 11.58
N PHE A 101 -3.58 1.29 11.86
CA PHE A 101 -3.04 2.34 11.00
C PHE A 101 -1.56 2.16 10.63
N LEU A 102 -0.71 1.88 11.62
CA LEU A 102 0.72 1.66 11.37
C LEU A 102 0.98 0.36 10.60
N PHE A 103 0.20 -0.71 10.86
CA PHE A 103 0.26 -1.95 10.08
C PHE A 103 -0.10 -1.72 8.60
N THR A 104 -1.14 -0.93 8.34
CA THR A 104 -1.56 -0.55 6.99
C THR A 104 -0.47 0.24 6.27
N ILE A 105 0.08 1.30 6.90
CA ILE A 105 1.16 2.09 6.32
C ILE A 105 2.38 1.22 5.99
N THR A 106 2.81 0.39 6.94
CA THR A 106 3.97 -0.49 6.76
C THR A 106 3.76 -1.53 5.68
N GLY A 107 2.55 -2.10 5.59
CA GLY A 107 2.20 -3.01 4.51
C GLY A 107 2.36 -2.35 3.13
N TYR A 108 1.84 -1.14 2.94
CA TYR A 108 1.96 -0.45 1.64
C TYR A 108 3.38 -0.07 1.31
N VAL A 109 4.18 0.27 2.34
CA VAL A 109 5.62 0.43 2.19
C VAL A 109 6.25 -0.87 1.68
N PHE A 110 5.87 -2.06 2.17
CA PHE A 110 6.38 -3.32 1.63
C PHE A 110 6.09 -3.48 0.14
N ILE A 111 4.86 -3.16 -0.30
CA ILE A 111 4.48 -3.18 -1.72
C ILE A 111 5.39 -2.25 -2.54
N ALA A 112 5.63 -1.02 -2.07
CA ALA A 112 6.51 -0.08 -2.74
C ALA A 112 7.97 -0.57 -2.78
N LEU A 113 8.47 -1.19 -1.71
CA LEU A 113 9.81 -1.78 -1.69
C LEU A 113 9.95 -2.94 -2.68
N ILE A 114 8.94 -3.80 -2.80
CA ILE A 114 8.92 -4.87 -3.79
C ILE A 114 8.99 -4.29 -5.21
N GLY A 115 8.26 -3.20 -5.47
CA GLY A 115 8.37 -2.43 -6.71
C GLY A 115 9.80 -1.91 -6.96
N LEU A 116 10.42 -1.31 -5.94
CA LEU A 116 11.80 -0.82 -5.98
C LEU A 116 12.81 -1.92 -6.36
N TYR A 117 12.69 -3.09 -5.73
CA TYR A 117 13.55 -4.24 -6.03
C TYR A 117 13.29 -4.84 -7.42
N THR A 118 12.03 -4.85 -7.86
CA THR A 118 11.64 -5.34 -9.19
C THR A 118 12.25 -4.48 -10.30
N LYS A 119 12.25 -3.15 -10.14
CA LYS A 119 12.87 -2.21 -11.08
C LYS A 119 14.39 -2.39 -11.17
N LYS A 120 15.08 -2.61 -10.04
CA LYS A 120 16.53 -2.84 -10.02
C LYS A 120 16.94 -4.01 -10.95
N LYS A 121 16.07 -5.01 -11.07
CA LYS A 121 16.32 -6.22 -11.85
C LYS A 121 15.72 -6.17 -13.27
N SER A 122 15.01 -5.09 -13.64
CA SER A 122 14.19 -5.07 -14.86
C SER A 122 14.25 -3.75 -15.61
N LYS A 123 14.52 -3.83 -16.92
CA LYS A 123 14.25 -2.73 -17.84
C LYS A 123 12.73 -2.68 -18.09
N LEU A 124 12.15 -1.48 -18.14
CA LEU A 124 10.76 -1.29 -18.56
C LEU A 124 10.66 -1.61 -20.07
N ASN A 125 10.26 -2.82 -20.41
CA ASN A 125 10.04 -3.33 -21.77
C ASN A 125 8.80 -4.24 -21.76
N LEU A 126 8.45 -4.93 -22.84
CA LEU A 126 7.26 -5.80 -22.85
C LEU A 126 7.26 -6.90 -21.75
N THR A 127 8.43 -7.37 -21.31
CA THR A 127 8.52 -8.33 -20.17
C THR A 127 8.24 -7.69 -18.82
N PHE A 128 8.05 -6.37 -18.76
CA PHE A 128 7.79 -5.64 -17.54
C PHE A 128 6.39 -5.88 -17.00
N ILE A 129 5.35 -5.96 -17.86
CA ILE A 129 3.96 -6.17 -17.43
C ILE A 129 3.81 -7.44 -16.57
N PRO A 130 4.22 -8.64 -17.03
CA PRO A 130 4.10 -9.84 -16.20
C PRO A 130 4.95 -9.77 -14.92
N LYS A 131 6.11 -9.10 -14.96
CA LYS A 131 6.97 -8.92 -13.78
C LYS A 131 6.36 -8.01 -12.74
N ILE A 132 5.79 -6.88 -13.16
CA ILE A 132 5.17 -5.94 -12.24
C ILE A 132 3.86 -6.49 -11.68
N LEU A 133 3.11 -7.25 -12.49
CA LEU A 133 1.94 -7.98 -12.02
C LEU A 133 2.31 -8.99 -10.94
N GLY A 134 3.30 -9.86 -11.20
CA GLY A 134 3.76 -10.83 -10.20
C GLY A 134 4.31 -10.18 -8.93
N ALA A 135 5.06 -9.08 -9.07
CA ALA A 135 5.54 -8.28 -7.95
C ALA A 135 4.39 -7.62 -7.15
N GLY A 136 3.36 -7.15 -7.86
CA GLY A 136 2.13 -6.61 -7.29
C GLY A 136 1.38 -7.61 -6.45
N ILE A 137 1.10 -8.79 -7.03
CA ILE A 137 0.43 -9.90 -6.34
C ILE A 137 1.23 -10.31 -5.11
N LEU A 138 2.56 -10.49 -5.22
CA LEU A 138 3.40 -10.81 -4.08
C LEU A 138 3.35 -9.73 -2.99
N GLY A 139 3.36 -8.46 -3.39
CA GLY A 139 3.25 -7.34 -2.47
C GLY A 139 1.91 -7.32 -1.74
N ILE A 140 0.82 -7.55 -2.44
CA ILE A 140 -0.54 -7.63 -1.87
C ILE A 140 -0.62 -8.78 -0.86
N ILE A 141 -0.11 -9.98 -1.20
CA ILE A 141 -0.06 -11.11 -0.27
C ILE A 141 0.73 -10.75 0.99
N ILE A 142 1.91 -10.14 0.86
CA ILE A 142 2.72 -9.74 2.02
C ILE A 142 1.99 -8.66 2.85
N TYR A 143 1.34 -7.71 2.19
CA TYR A 143 0.52 -6.69 2.84
C TYR A 143 -0.59 -7.34 3.66
N ASP A 144 -1.42 -8.19 3.05
CA ASP A 144 -2.58 -8.80 3.71
C ASP A 144 -2.14 -9.74 4.83
N LEU A 145 -1.01 -10.46 4.66
CA LEU A 145 -0.47 -11.27 5.75
C LEU A 145 -0.04 -10.41 6.94
N TRP A 146 0.64 -9.30 6.66
CA TRP A 146 1.12 -8.38 7.67
C TRP A 146 0.00 -7.64 8.40
N THR A 147 -1.02 -7.17 7.68
CA THR A 147 -2.16 -6.46 8.27
C THR A 147 -3.10 -7.40 9.02
N ASN A 148 -3.30 -8.65 8.57
CA ASN A 148 -4.03 -9.65 9.35
C ASN A 148 -3.30 -10.04 10.63
N PHE A 149 -1.97 -10.11 10.62
CA PHE A 149 -1.19 -10.26 11.84
C PHE A 149 -1.39 -9.06 12.79
N GLY A 150 -1.36 -7.84 12.26
CA GLY A 150 -1.63 -6.63 13.02
C GLY A 150 -3.05 -6.59 13.60
N PHE A 151 -4.04 -7.04 12.82
CA PHE A 151 -5.42 -7.13 13.25
C PHE A 151 -5.55 -8.10 14.42
N TRP A 152 -5.01 -9.32 14.29
CA TRP A 152 -4.95 -10.25 15.41
C TRP A 152 -4.25 -9.65 16.63
N LEU A 153 -3.06 -9.07 16.47
CA LEU A 153 -2.25 -8.59 17.58
C LEU A 153 -2.94 -7.48 18.38
N SER A 154 -3.60 -6.57 17.68
CA SER A 154 -4.26 -5.40 18.27
C SER A 154 -5.66 -5.75 18.78
N PHE A 155 -6.46 -6.44 17.96
CA PHE A 155 -7.84 -6.78 18.29
C PHE A 155 -7.91 -7.83 19.39
N SER A 156 -6.96 -8.76 19.46
CA SER A 156 -6.94 -9.76 20.56
C SER A 156 -6.62 -9.19 21.93
N ARG A 157 -6.04 -7.99 21.99
CA ARG A 157 -5.83 -7.27 23.25
C ARG A 157 -7.01 -6.40 23.61
N ALA A 158 -7.56 -5.69 22.63
CA ALA A 158 -8.68 -4.80 22.83
C ALA A 158 -9.99 -5.57 23.11
N PHE A 159 -10.19 -6.69 22.43
CA PHE A 159 -11.45 -7.45 22.39
C PHE A 159 -11.18 -8.98 22.42
N PRO A 160 -10.58 -9.49 23.51
CA PRO A 160 -10.16 -10.90 23.63
C PRO A 160 -11.32 -11.89 23.52
N GLU A 161 -12.55 -11.47 23.77
CA GLU A 161 -13.76 -12.28 23.66
C GLU A 161 -14.14 -12.65 22.21
N TYR A 162 -13.73 -11.84 21.22
CA TYR A 162 -13.99 -12.11 19.80
C TYR A 162 -12.81 -12.79 19.11
N ILE A 163 -11.59 -12.32 19.37
CA ILE A 163 -10.37 -12.91 18.82
C ILE A 163 -9.39 -13.14 19.98
N PRO A 164 -9.26 -14.37 20.50
CA PRO A 164 -8.39 -14.61 21.64
C PRO A 164 -6.90 -14.48 21.27
N PRO A 165 -6.01 -14.08 22.22
CA PRO A 165 -4.56 -13.98 22.01
C PRO A 165 -3.90 -15.37 22.01
N THR A 166 -4.40 -16.27 21.15
CA THR A 166 -3.97 -17.66 21.00
C THR A 166 -3.71 -17.96 19.52
N LEU A 167 -3.08 -19.11 19.23
CA LEU A 167 -2.91 -19.59 17.85
C LEU A 167 -4.25 -19.81 17.14
N GLY A 168 -5.30 -20.16 17.88
CA GLY A 168 -6.65 -20.29 17.34
C GLY A 168 -7.24 -18.94 16.90
N GLY A 169 -7.05 -17.88 17.71
CA GLY A 169 -7.43 -16.53 17.32
C GLY A 169 -6.61 -16.01 16.12
N LEU A 170 -5.32 -16.34 16.05
CA LEU A 170 -4.48 -16.01 14.90
C LEU A 170 -5.00 -16.69 13.62
N ALA A 171 -5.30 -17.99 13.70
CA ALA A 171 -5.89 -18.72 12.58
C ALA A 171 -7.22 -18.11 12.13
N THR A 172 -8.06 -17.70 13.10
CA THR A 172 -9.35 -17.04 12.82
C THR A 172 -9.16 -15.73 12.05
N ALA A 173 -8.22 -14.88 12.48
CA ALA A 173 -7.92 -13.62 11.79
C ALA A 173 -7.47 -13.85 10.33
N TYR A 174 -6.58 -14.81 10.10
CA TYR A 174 -6.14 -15.14 8.74
C TYR A 174 -7.26 -15.76 7.90
N SER A 175 -8.05 -16.69 8.45
CA SER A 175 -9.17 -17.30 7.73
C SER A 175 -10.23 -16.27 7.32
N GLY A 176 -10.53 -15.32 8.21
CA GLY A 176 -11.43 -14.19 7.91
C GLY A 176 -10.88 -13.22 6.87
N GLY A 177 -9.55 -13.07 6.80
CA GLY A 177 -8.88 -12.20 5.82
C GLY A 177 -8.76 -12.78 4.41
N ILE A 178 -8.98 -14.09 4.20
CA ILE A 178 -8.80 -14.73 2.88
C ILE A 178 -9.71 -14.10 1.79
N PRO A 179 -11.02 -13.88 2.01
CA PRO A 179 -11.88 -13.28 0.98
C PRO A 179 -11.40 -11.88 0.57
N MET A 180 -10.96 -11.06 1.53
CA MET A 180 -10.43 -9.72 1.28
C MET A 180 -9.13 -9.79 0.47
N MET A 181 -8.20 -10.69 0.84
CA MET A 181 -6.96 -10.89 0.10
C MET A 181 -7.21 -11.30 -1.36
N ILE A 182 -8.18 -12.20 -1.61
CA ILE A 182 -8.54 -12.60 -2.98
C ILE A 182 -9.03 -11.39 -3.79
N TRP A 183 -9.92 -10.58 -3.23
CA TRP A 183 -10.42 -9.38 -3.90
C TRP A 183 -9.35 -8.33 -4.11
N HIS A 184 -8.46 -8.16 -3.14
CA HIS A 184 -7.33 -7.24 -3.23
C HIS A 184 -6.36 -7.66 -4.34
N ILE A 185 -6.07 -8.97 -4.48
CA ILE A 185 -5.26 -9.52 -5.57
C ILE A 185 -5.93 -9.31 -6.92
N LEU A 186 -7.22 -9.61 -7.05
CA LEU A 186 -7.95 -9.50 -8.32
C LEU A 186 -8.03 -8.04 -8.79
N SER A 187 -8.54 -7.15 -7.95
CA SER A 187 -8.68 -5.73 -8.26
C SER A 187 -7.32 -5.05 -8.46
N GLY A 188 -6.34 -5.32 -7.58
CA GLY A 188 -4.99 -4.79 -7.67
C GLY A 188 -4.26 -5.29 -8.93
N GLY A 189 -4.40 -6.57 -9.27
CA GLY A 189 -3.83 -7.15 -10.48
C GLY A 189 -4.37 -6.48 -11.75
N ILE A 190 -5.69 -6.29 -11.85
CA ILE A 190 -6.34 -5.60 -12.97
C ILE A 190 -5.80 -4.17 -13.11
N VAL A 191 -5.80 -3.39 -12.02
CA VAL A 191 -5.35 -2.00 -12.04
C VAL A 191 -3.87 -1.88 -12.38
N ILE A 192 -3.02 -2.78 -11.86
CA ILE A 192 -1.59 -2.80 -12.18
C ILE A 192 -1.39 -3.03 -13.69
N VAL A 193 -2.13 -3.95 -14.31
CA VAL A 193 -2.02 -4.19 -15.76
C VAL A 193 -2.49 -2.98 -16.56
N ILE A 194 -3.66 -2.42 -16.21
CA ILE A 194 -4.24 -1.24 -16.88
C ILE A 194 -3.30 -0.05 -16.81
N VAL A 195 -2.62 0.17 -15.68
CA VAL A 195 -1.68 1.29 -15.50
C VAL A 195 -0.30 1.00 -16.09
N ALA A 196 0.17 -0.26 -16.08
CA ALA A 196 1.49 -0.61 -16.62
C ALA A 196 1.58 -0.40 -18.14
N ALA A 197 0.50 -0.67 -18.89
CA ALA A 197 0.47 -0.52 -20.35
C ALA A 197 0.73 0.93 -20.83
N PRO A 198 -0.01 1.97 -20.39
CA PRO A 198 0.27 3.35 -20.78
C PRO A 198 1.64 3.83 -20.28
N LEU A 199 2.11 3.38 -19.11
CA LEU A 199 3.44 3.73 -18.61
C LEU A 199 4.56 3.19 -19.52
N LEU A 200 4.40 1.98 -20.08
CA LEU A 200 5.33 1.45 -21.06
C LEU A 200 5.34 2.29 -22.34
N TYR A 201 4.16 2.63 -22.86
CA TYR A 201 4.04 3.50 -24.02
C TYR A 201 4.74 4.85 -23.82
N LEU A 202 4.48 5.54 -22.69
CA LEU A 202 5.11 6.83 -22.37
C LEU A 202 6.63 6.72 -22.24
N LYS A 203 7.12 5.59 -21.74
CA LYS A 203 8.55 5.35 -21.57
C LYS A 203 9.24 5.03 -22.91
N GLU A 204 8.60 4.27 -23.79
CA GLU A 204 9.11 4.00 -25.15
C GLU A 204 9.22 5.28 -25.98
N HIS A 205 8.28 6.22 -25.81
CA HIS A 205 8.30 7.52 -26.45
C HIS A 205 9.20 8.55 -25.74
N LYS A 206 10.01 8.12 -24.76
CA LYS A 206 10.95 8.96 -23.99
C LYS A 206 10.32 10.14 -23.26
N ILE A 207 9.00 10.10 -23.04
CA ILE A 207 8.26 11.10 -22.27
C ILE A 207 8.56 10.90 -20.77
N LEU A 208 8.73 9.64 -20.34
CA LEU A 208 8.93 9.27 -18.94
C LEU A 208 10.40 8.91 -18.60
N LYS A 209 11.04 9.71 -17.75
CA LYS A 209 12.35 9.36 -17.16
C LYS A 209 12.16 8.57 -15.87
N THR A 210 12.57 7.31 -15.88
CA THR A 210 12.37 6.37 -14.75
C THR A 210 13.68 5.81 -14.20
N GLU A 211 14.80 6.40 -14.61
CA GLU A 211 16.12 5.95 -14.18
C GLU A 211 16.45 6.56 -12.82
N PHE A 212 16.91 5.70 -11.92
CA PHE A 212 17.46 6.11 -10.64
C PHE A 212 18.52 5.11 -10.22
N VAL A 213 19.51 5.61 -9.50
CA VAL A 213 20.52 4.81 -8.81
C VAL A 213 20.30 5.04 -7.32
N LEU A 214 20.17 3.96 -6.56
CA LEU A 214 20.10 4.02 -5.10
C LEU A 214 21.51 4.19 -4.55
N LYS A 215 21.76 5.31 -3.87
CA LYS A 215 22.99 5.50 -3.11
C LYS A 215 22.96 4.60 -1.86
N PRO A 216 24.11 4.15 -1.32
CA PRO A 216 24.13 3.33 -0.10
C PRO A 216 23.37 3.97 1.06
N LEU A 217 23.52 5.28 1.27
CA LEU A 217 22.81 6.02 2.30
C LEU A 217 21.28 5.94 2.12
N GLU A 218 20.77 6.11 0.90
CA GLU A 218 19.33 6.00 0.61
C GLU A 218 18.84 4.59 0.91
N LYS A 219 19.60 3.55 0.53
CA LYS A 219 19.25 2.15 0.81
C LYS A 219 19.14 1.88 2.32
N TYR A 220 20.15 2.29 3.10
CA TYR A 220 20.14 2.08 4.55
C TYR A 220 19.07 2.93 5.24
N SER A 221 18.84 4.15 4.78
CA SER A 221 17.79 5.02 5.33
C SER A 221 16.40 4.43 5.09
N ILE A 222 16.14 3.93 3.88
CA ILE A 222 14.86 3.28 3.56
C ILE A 222 14.65 2.03 4.41
N ALA A 223 15.68 1.19 4.52
CA ALA A 223 15.62 -0.02 5.34
C ALA A 223 15.41 0.31 6.83
N GLY A 224 16.15 1.29 7.36
CA GLY A 224 16.03 1.74 8.74
C GLY A 224 14.66 2.35 9.04
N ALA A 225 14.15 3.21 8.16
CA ALA A 225 12.80 3.78 8.30
C ALA A 225 11.72 2.69 8.25
N THR A 226 11.84 1.72 7.34
CA THR A 226 10.90 0.59 7.26
C THR A 226 10.95 -0.27 8.52
N ALA A 227 12.13 -0.62 9.01
CA ALA A 227 12.30 -1.40 10.24
C ALA A 227 11.76 -0.64 11.46
N THR A 228 11.97 0.67 11.51
CA THR A 228 11.42 1.53 12.56
C THR A 228 9.90 1.53 12.51
N LEU A 229 9.30 1.72 11.33
CA LEU A 229 7.85 1.67 11.16
C LEU A 229 7.30 0.29 11.57
N MET A 230 7.95 -0.81 11.19
CA MET A 230 7.56 -2.16 11.61
C MET A 230 7.58 -2.33 13.13
N ALA A 231 8.65 -1.86 13.79
CA ALA A 231 8.77 -1.92 15.24
C ALA A 231 7.68 -1.07 15.91
N LEU A 232 7.42 0.13 15.41
CA LEU A 232 6.36 1.00 15.89
C LEU A 232 4.97 0.39 15.70
N SER A 233 4.70 -0.28 14.57
CA SER A 233 3.44 -1.01 14.36
C SER A 233 3.22 -2.04 15.46
N VAL A 234 4.22 -2.88 15.73
CA VAL A 234 4.12 -3.90 16.79
C VAL A 234 3.97 -3.25 18.16
N ILE A 235 4.81 -2.27 18.52
CA ILE A 235 4.75 -1.58 19.81
C ILE A 235 3.38 -0.93 20.01
N SER A 236 2.84 -0.26 18.99
CA SER A 236 1.53 0.40 19.07
C SER A 236 0.38 -0.56 19.33
N ALA A 237 0.50 -1.83 18.92
CA ALA A 237 -0.49 -2.85 19.18
C ALA A 237 -0.31 -3.53 20.55
N LEU A 238 0.80 -3.28 21.25
CA LEU A 238 1.10 -3.86 22.57
C LEU A 238 0.77 -2.93 23.74
N ILE A 239 0.70 -1.63 23.49
CA ILE A 239 0.42 -0.56 24.48
C ILE A 239 -1.05 -0.15 24.45
#